data_AF-W2SK43-F1
#
_entry.id   AF-W2SK43-F1
#
_cell.length_a   1.000
_cell.length_b   1.000
_cell.length_c   1.000
_cell.angle_alpha   90.00
_cell.angle_beta   90.00
_cell.angle_gamma   90.00
#
_symmetry.space_group_name_H-M   'P 1'
#
loop_
_entity.id
_entity.type
_entity.pdbx_description
1 polymer ?
#
loop_
_entity_poly.entity_id
_entity_poly.type
_entity_poly.pdbx_seq_one_letter_code
_entity_poly.pdbx_strand_id
1 'polypeptide(L)'
;MIKPFFFYQAASNGEETEIPPILVHGCNGVGRTAAFIATFMLCRSLQKFGEMSPVEVWVRLNHARHNAAKERIYFLSSIECALLYAVDIGLIAASNPQLMQVNK
;
A
#
# COMPACT_ATOMS: atom_id res chain seq x y z
N MET A 1 23.00 9.50 -3.27
CA MET A 1 21.84 10.34 -3.65
C MET A 1 20.57 9.52 -3.47
N ILE A 2 19.69 9.89 -2.55
CA ILE A 2 18.43 9.18 -2.28
C ILE A 2 17.46 9.58 -3.39
N LYS A 3 17.11 8.67 -4.31
CA LYS A 3 15.99 8.93 -5.23
C LYS A 3 14.71 9.04 -4.39
N PRO A 4 13.88 10.08 -4.52
CA PRO A 4 12.58 10.11 -3.85
C PRO A 4 11.63 9.07 -4.47
N PHE A 5 10.72 8.52 -3.67
CA PHE A 5 9.60 7.73 -4.17
C PHE A 5 8.50 8.72 -4.54
N PHE A 6 8.07 8.71 -5.80
CA PHE A 6 6.95 9.52 -6.27
C PHE A 6 5.76 8.59 -6.51
N PHE A 7 4.61 8.95 -5.95
CA PHE A 7 3.37 8.20 -6.12
C PHE A 7 2.32 9.07 -6.83
N TYR A 8 1.63 8.51 -7.83
CA TYR A 8 0.57 9.21 -8.58
C TYR A 8 -0.80 9.05 -7.90
N GLN A 9 -1.43 10.17 -7.55
CA GLN A 9 -2.82 10.22 -7.14
C GLN A 9 -3.69 10.48 -8.38
N ALA A 10 -4.68 9.62 -8.67
CA ALA A 10 -5.68 9.92 -9.70
C ALA A 10 -6.66 10.98 -9.17
N ALA A 11 -6.92 12.02 -9.96
CA ALA A 11 -7.86 13.10 -9.68
C ALA A 11 -9.31 12.59 -9.64
N SER A 12 -10.13 13.20 -8.79
CA SER A 12 -11.55 12.84 -8.62
C SER A 12 -12.50 13.60 -9.55
N ASN A 13 -12.03 14.63 -10.26
CA ASN A 13 -12.87 15.49 -11.10
C ASN A 13 -12.23 15.62 -12.49
N GLY A 14 -13.04 15.59 -13.55
CA GLY A 14 -12.63 15.49 -14.96
C GLY A 14 -11.91 16.70 -15.57
N GLU A 15 -11.09 17.40 -14.79
CA GLU A 15 -10.05 18.29 -15.29
C GLU A 15 -8.71 17.56 -15.12
N GLU A 16 -7.89 17.50 -16.18
CA GLU A 16 -6.51 16.99 -16.15
C GLU A 16 -5.62 17.91 -15.30
N THR A 17 -5.89 17.98 -14.00
CA THR A 17 -4.99 18.57 -13.03
C THR A 17 -3.99 17.50 -12.64
N GLU A 18 -2.77 17.61 -13.18
CA GLU A 18 -1.67 16.72 -12.84
C GLU A 18 -1.38 16.88 -11.34
N ILE A 19 -1.79 15.88 -10.53
CA ILE A 19 -1.58 15.93 -9.09
C ILE A 19 -0.08 15.71 -8.84
N PRO A 20 0.62 16.66 -8.19
CA PRO A 20 2.03 16.50 -7.92
C PRO A 20 2.26 15.27 -7.02
N PRO A 21 3.34 14.52 -7.26
CA PRO A 21 3.58 13.31 -6.50
C PRO A 21 3.94 13.62 -5.05
N ILE A 22 3.51 12.73 -4.15
CA ILE A 22 3.82 12.85 -2.72
C ILE A 22 5.23 12.33 -2.45
N LEU A 23 6.06 13.14 -1.79
CA LEU A 23 7.38 12.73 -1.30
C LEU A 23 7.22 11.90 -0.01
N VAL A 24 7.61 10.63 -0.06
CA VAL A 24 7.64 9.74 1.11
C VAL A 24 9.07 9.30 1.39
N HIS A 25 9.51 9.40 2.65
CA HIS A 25 10.86 8.97 3.05
C HIS A 25 10.90 8.31 4.44
N GLY A 26 11.86 7.39 4.59
CA GLY A 26 12.39 6.93 5.87
C GLY A 26 13.92 7.05 5.82
N CYS A 27 14.66 6.52 6.81
CA CYS A 27 16.13 6.71 6.86
C CYS A 27 16.85 6.36 5.55
N ASN A 28 16.48 5.25 4.91
CA ASN A 28 17.05 4.82 3.62
C ASN A 28 16.09 5.04 2.43
N GLY A 29 14.87 5.49 2.69
CA GLY A 29 13.80 5.61 1.69
C GLY A 29 13.35 4.29 1.05
N VAL A 30 13.70 3.13 1.60
CA VAL A 30 13.42 1.81 1.01
C VAL A 30 12.29 1.08 1.76
N GLY A 31 12.60 0.33 2.84
CA GLY A 31 11.66 -0.58 3.48
C GLY A 31 10.37 0.07 4.01
N ARG A 32 10.48 0.94 5.03
CA ARG A 32 9.33 1.67 5.59
C ARG A 32 8.59 2.53 4.56
N THR A 33 9.32 3.13 3.62
CA THR A 33 8.74 3.92 2.53
C THR A 33 7.91 3.05 1.60
N ALA A 34 8.43 1.91 1.17
CA ALA A 34 7.70 0.95 0.34
C ALA A 34 6.50 0.36 1.08
N ALA A 35 6.62 0.04 2.36
CA ALA A 35 5.52 -0.46 3.19
C ALA A 35 4.35 0.53 3.23
N PHE A 36 4.63 1.81 3.47
CA PHE A 36 3.61 2.86 3.47
C PHE A 36 2.90 2.96 2.11
N ILE A 37 3.69 3.03 1.03
CA ILE A 37 3.14 3.17 -0.33
C ILE A 37 2.32 1.93 -0.72
N ALA A 38 2.82 0.73 -0.44
CA ALA A 38 2.11 -0.51 -0.69
C ALA A 38 0.77 -0.54 0.04
N THR A 39 0.77 -0.24 1.34
CA THR A 39 -0.46 -0.20 2.15
C THR A 39 -1.46 0.80 1.57
N PHE A 40 -1.00 2.01 1.21
CA PHE A 40 -1.85 3.02 0.58
C PHE A 40 -2.47 2.53 -0.74
N MET A 41 -1.68 1.90 -1.62
CA MET A 41 -2.16 1.34 -2.87
C MET A 41 -3.21 0.25 -2.66
N LEU A 42 -2.97 -0.64 -1.71
CA LEU A 42 -3.87 -1.75 -1.39
C LEU A 42 -5.20 -1.23 -0.82
N CYS A 43 -5.15 -0.34 0.18
CA CYS A 43 -6.36 0.27 0.76
C CYS A 43 -7.16 1.03 -0.30
N ARG A 44 -6.49 1.78 -1.19
CA ARG A 44 -7.17 2.49 -2.27
C ARG A 44 -7.84 1.52 -3.27
N SER A 45 -7.17 0.41 -3.58
CA SER A 45 -7.73 -0.63 -4.46
C SER A 45 -8.97 -1.27 -3.83
N LEU A 46 -8.89 -1.63 -2.55
CA LEU A 46 -10.03 -2.15 -1.78
C LEU A 46 -11.20 -1.15 -1.78
N GLN A 47 -10.94 0.12 -1.49
CA GLN A 47 -11.99 1.15 -1.45
C GLN A 47 -12.67 1.34 -2.82
N LYS A 48 -11.91 1.28 -3.91
CA LYS A 48 -12.42 1.57 -5.25
C LYS A 48 -13.04 0.36 -5.96
N PHE A 49 -12.46 -0.83 -5.76
CA PHE A 49 -12.78 -2.03 -6.54
C PHE A 49 -13.21 -3.23 -5.68
N GLY A 50 -13.04 -3.17 -4.36
CA GLY A 50 -13.31 -4.30 -3.46
C GLY A 50 -12.23 -5.40 -3.50
N GLU A 51 -11.16 -5.23 -4.28
CA GLU A 51 -10.08 -6.21 -4.46
C GLU A 51 -8.69 -5.56 -4.37
N MET A 52 -7.68 -6.37 -4.10
CA MET A 52 -6.28 -5.94 -4.03
C MET A 52 -5.32 -7.02 -4.55
N SER A 53 -4.16 -6.59 -5.06
CA SER A 53 -3.11 -7.50 -5.57
C SER A 53 -1.76 -7.19 -4.89
N PRO A 54 -1.50 -7.75 -3.69
CA PRO A 54 -0.28 -7.45 -2.92
C PRO A 54 1.02 -7.77 -3.67
N VAL A 55 1.10 -8.95 -4.31
CA VAL A 55 2.32 -9.38 -5.01
C VAL A 55 2.66 -8.42 -6.15
N GLU A 56 1.65 -8.02 -6.93
CA GLU A 56 1.85 -7.11 -8.06
C GLU A 56 2.31 -5.73 -7.60
N VAL A 57 1.68 -5.17 -6.57
CA VAL A 57 2.08 -3.90 -5.97
C VAL A 57 3.54 -3.95 -5.54
N TRP A 58 3.94 -4.98 -4.80
CA TRP A 58 5.31 -5.10 -4.29
C TRP A 58 6.35 -5.36 -5.38
N VAL A 59 6.01 -6.11 -6.44
CA VAL A 59 6.87 -6.28 -7.62
C VAL A 59 7.11 -4.94 -8.31
N ARG A 60 6.04 -4.15 -8.52
CA ARG A 60 6.14 -2.80 -9.12
C ARG A 60 7.01 -1.88 -8.27
N LEU A 61 6.83 -1.88 -6.95
CA LEU A 61 7.64 -1.07 -6.03
C LEU A 61 9.11 -1.48 -6.05
N ASN A 62 9.41 -2.78 -6.10
CA ASN A 62 10.79 -3.27 -6.18
C ASN A 62 11.46 -2.96 -7.52
N HIS A 63 10.68 -2.91 -8.60
CA HIS A 63 11.14 -2.45 -9.92
C HIS A 63 11.45 -0.95 -9.91
N ALA A 64 10.57 -0.14 -9.31
CA ALA A 64 10.76 1.31 -9.20
C ALA A 64 11.89 1.69 -8.24
N ARG A 65 12.10 0.89 -7.19
CA ARG A 65 13.16 1.09 -6.21
C ARG A 65 13.75 -0.22 -5.74
N HIS A 66 15.02 -0.40 -6.06
CA HIS A 66 15.79 -1.55 -5.64
C HIS A 66 15.73 -1.74 -4.11
N ASN A 67 15.57 -3.00 -3.68
CA ASN A 67 15.42 -3.44 -2.30
C ASN A 67 14.12 -3.05 -1.59
N ALA A 68 13.12 -2.49 -2.28
CA ALA A 68 11.83 -2.19 -1.65
C ALA A 68 11.22 -3.45 -1.00
N ALA A 69 11.24 -4.58 -1.70
CA ALA A 69 10.69 -5.86 -1.23
C ALA A 69 11.71 -6.76 -0.50
N LYS A 70 12.80 -6.20 0.04
CA LYS A 70 13.90 -6.99 0.63
C LYS A 70 13.48 -7.71 1.91
N GLU A 71 12.75 -7.03 2.78
CA GLU A 71 12.40 -7.55 4.11
C GLU A 71 10.95 -8.02 4.11
N ARG A 72 10.76 -9.31 4.39
CA ARG A 72 9.43 -9.96 4.43
C ARG A 72 8.45 -9.27 5.38
N ILE A 73 8.94 -8.68 6.47
CA ILE A 73 8.10 -8.05 7.48
C ILE A 73 7.25 -6.91 6.89
N TYR A 74 7.81 -6.09 5.99
CA TYR A 74 7.07 -4.98 5.39
C TYR A 74 5.98 -5.45 4.43
N PHE A 75 6.22 -6.56 3.72
CA PHE A 75 5.23 -7.20 2.87
C PHE A 75 4.04 -7.67 3.71
N LEU A 76 4.31 -8.45 4.76
CA LEU A 76 3.27 -8.97 5.65
C LEU A 76 2.50 -7.84 6.34
N SER A 77 3.19 -6.86 6.92
CA SER A 77 2.55 -5.75 7.62
C SER A 77 1.64 -4.94 6.69
N SER A 78 2.01 -4.77 5.42
CA SER A 78 1.15 -4.05 4.46
C SER A 78 -0.16 -4.79 4.14
N ILE A 79 -0.13 -6.12 4.14
CA ILE A 79 -1.31 -6.96 3.90
C ILE A 79 -2.19 -6.96 5.14
N GLU A 80 -1.61 -7.13 6.32
CA GLU A 80 -2.32 -7.07 7.60
C GLU A 80 -3.08 -5.75 7.76
N CYS A 81 -2.41 -4.61 7.53
CA CYS A 81 -3.04 -3.30 7.54
C CYS A 81 -4.17 -3.17 6.50
N ALA A 82 -3.98 -3.67 5.28
CA ALA A 82 -5.00 -3.61 4.25
C ALA A 82 -6.22 -4.49 4.57
N LEU A 83 -6.03 -5.65 5.21
CA LEU A 83 -7.10 -6.52 5.67
C LEU A 83 -7.90 -5.88 6.81
N LEU A 84 -7.23 -5.24 7.77
CA LEU A 84 -7.91 -4.47 8.81
C LEU A 84 -8.73 -3.32 8.22
N TYR A 85 -8.16 -2.59 7.25
CA TYR A 85 -8.88 -1.55 6.53
C TYR A 85 -10.12 -2.10 5.80
N ALA A 86 -10.03 -3.29 5.18
CA ALA A 86 -11.16 -3.94 4.53
C ALA A 86 -12.31 -4.25 5.51
N VAL A 87 -12.00 -4.53 6.79
CA VAL A 87 -12.99 -4.66 7.85
C VAL A 87 -13.63 -3.30 8.16
N ASP A 88 -12.82 -2.26 8.32
CA ASP A 88 -13.29 -0.91 8.65
C ASP A 88 -14.26 -0.35 7.59
N ILE A 89 -14.03 -0.67 6.31
CA ILE A 89 -14.91 -0.24 5.21
C ILE A 89 -16.05 -1.24 4.90
N GLY A 90 -16.18 -2.31 5.70
CA GLY A 90 -17.28 -3.28 5.59
C GLY A 90 -17.17 -4.30 4.46
N LEU A 91 -16.01 -4.44 3.80
CA LEU A 91 -15.78 -5.49 2.80
C LEU A 91 -15.61 -6.88 3.44
N ILE A 92 -15.08 -6.93 4.65
CA ILE A 92 -14.90 -8.18 5.41
C ILE A 92 -15.68 -8.07 6.73
N ALA A 93 -16.47 -9.08 7.05
CA ALA A 93 -17.18 -9.14 8.32
C ALA A 93 -16.18 -9.22 9.49
N ALA A 94 -16.36 -8.40 10.52
CA ALA A 94 -15.53 -8.43 11.74
C ALA A 94 -15.57 -9.78 12.47
N SER A 95 -16.61 -10.58 12.25
CA SER A 95 -16.75 -11.94 12.77
C SER A 95 -15.96 -13.00 11.97
N ASN A 96 -15.24 -12.61 10.92
CA ASN A 96 -14.47 -13.56 10.11
C ASN A 96 -13.38 -14.23 10.98
N PRO A 97 -13.41 -15.57 11.17
CA PRO A 97 -12.47 -16.28 12.03
C PRO A 97 -11.00 -16.09 11.63
N GLN A 98 -10.74 -15.81 10.35
CA GLN A 98 -9.39 -15.61 9.82
C GLN A 98 -8.77 -14.28 10.29
N LEU A 99 -9.58 -13.30 10.70
CA LEU A 99 -9.09 -12.01 11.23
C LEU A 99 -8.49 -12.14 12.63
N MET A 100 -8.83 -13.18 13.40
CA MET A 100 -8.29 -13.37 14.75
C MET A 100 -6.77 -13.58 14.78
N GLN A 101 -6.15 -13.90 13.63
CA GLN A 101 -4.71 -14.06 13.51
C GLN A 101 -3.99 -12.74 13.16
N VAL A 102 -4.73 -11.75 12.65
CA VAL A 102 -4.20 -10.44 12.24
C VAL A 102 -4.23 -9.44 13.41
N ASN A 103 -5.18 -9.60 14.35
CA ASN A 103 -5.40 -8.70 15.48
C ASN A 103 -4.56 -9.02 16.75
N LYS A 104 -3.49 -9.81 16.64
CA LYS A 104 -2.68 -10.25 17.78
C LYS A 104 -1.54 -9.30 18.13
#